data_AF-A0A1Q7ZJQ0-F1
#
_entry.id   AF-A0A1Q7ZJQ0-F1
#
_cell.length_a   1.000
_cell.length_b   1.000
_cell.length_c   1.000
_cell.angle_alpha   90.00
_cell.angle_beta   90.00
_cell.angle_gamma   90.00
#
_symmetry.space_group_name_H-M   'P 1'
#
loop_
_entity.id
_entity.type
_entity.pdbx_description
1 polymer ?
#
loop_
_entity_poly.entity_id
_entity_poly.type
_entity_poly.pdbx_seq_one_letter_code
_entity_poly.pdbx_strand_id
1 'polypeptide(L)' 'MREGRDSARIGLVRGSIMEMDEQSLEQLRSLGARRAYEAVRRAVLQNPWGASSEDLHAALQQVVAAGILTWDEVEQFEGS' A
#
# COMPACT_ATOMS: atom_id res chain seq x y z
N MET A 1 -34.31 -26.02 1.20
CA MET A 1 -32.94 -26.57 1.35
C MET A 1 -32.04 -25.66 0.51
N ARG A 2 -31.52 -24.56 1.07
CA ARG A 2 -30.25 -24.38 1.81
C ARG A 2 -29.00 -24.90 1.09
N GLU A 3 -28.08 -23.94 0.91
CA GLU A 3 -26.61 -24.04 0.70
C GLU A 3 -26.15 -24.50 -0.69
N GLY A 4 -25.15 -23.89 -1.32
CA GLY A 4 -24.03 -23.10 -0.80
C GLY A 4 -22.77 -23.51 -1.59
N ARG A 5 -21.80 -22.60 -1.70
CA ARG A 5 -20.57 -22.57 -2.54
C ARG A 5 -20.74 -21.56 -3.67
N ASP A 6 -20.56 -20.28 -3.41
CA ASP A 6 -19.31 -19.69 -2.92
C ASP A 6 -18.08 -20.38 -3.51
N SER A 7 -17.69 -19.88 -4.67
CA SER A 7 -16.36 -20.04 -5.21
C SER A 7 -16.09 -18.73 -5.93
N ALA A 8 -15.80 -17.71 -5.10
CA ALA A 8 -15.10 -16.53 -5.52
C ALA A 8 -14.00 -16.97 -6.48
N ARG A 9 -14.17 -16.63 -7.77
CA ARG A 9 -13.14 -16.88 -8.77
C ARG A 9 -11.96 -16.05 -8.34
N ILE A 10 -10.94 -16.76 -7.86
CA ILE A 10 -9.60 -16.27 -7.59
C ILE A 10 -9.21 -15.34 -8.73
N GLY A 11 -9.15 -14.04 -8.42
CA GLY A 11 -8.56 -13.05 -9.31
C GLY A 11 -7.13 -13.47 -9.58
N LEU A 12 -6.82 -13.69 -10.85
CA LEU A 12 -5.46 -13.95 -11.32
C LEU A 12 -4.57 -12.74 -10.94
N VAL A 13 -3.76 -12.90 -9.90
CA VAL A 13 -2.71 -11.96 -9.52
C VAL A 13 -1.63 -11.97 -10.61
N ARG A 14 -1.66 -10.97 -11.50
CA ARG A 14 -0.55 -10.67 -12.41
C ARG A 14 0.35 -9.64 -11.72
N GLY A 15 1.45 -10.10 -11.12
CA GLY A 15 2.47 -9.23 -10.51
C GLY A 15 2.05 -8.73 -9.13
N SER A 16 2.83 -9.07 -8.11
CA SER A 16 2.53 -8.89 -6.69
C SER A 16 2.55 -7.43 -6.21
N ILE A 17 1.81 -6.53 -6.84
CA ILE A 17 1.53 -5.21 -6.25
C ILE A 17 0.19 -5.35 -5.53
N MET A 18 0.24 -5.43 -4.20
CA MET A 18 -0.97 -5.32 -3.40
C MET A 18 -1.54 -3.92 -3.61
N GLU A 19 -2.61 -3.80 -4.40
CA GLU A 19 -3.31 -2.53 -4.58
C GLU A 19 -3.97 -2.12 -3.26
N MET A 20 -3.71 -0.90 -2.83
CA MET A 20 -4.35 -0.28 -1.68
C MET A 20 -5.79 0.05 -2.05
N ASP A 21 -6.73 -0.45 -1.23
CA ASP A 21 -8.12 -0.09 -1.38
C ASP A 21 -8.37 1.39 -1.01
N GLU A 22 -9.50 1.93 -1.47
CA GLU A 22 -9.86 3.33 -1.26
C GLU A 22 -9.97 3.72 0.22
N GLN A 23 -10.44 2.81 1.08
CA GLN A 23 -10.54 3.06 2.52
C GLN A 23 -9.16 3.19 3.16
N SER A 24 -8.20 2.35 2.76
CA SER A 24 -6.80 2.46 3.17
C SER A 24 -6.19 3.80 2.74
N LEU A 25 -6.46 4.25 1.51
CA LEU A 25 -5.98 5.54 1.01
C LEU A 25 -6.61 6.73 1.76
N GLU A 26 -7.91 6.69 2.07
CA GLU A 26 -8.57 7.71 2.88
C GLU A 26 -8.00 7.80 4.29
N GLN A 27 -7.71 6.65 4.92
CA GLN A 27 -7.04 6.62 6.21
C GLN A 27 -5.67 7.29 6.13
N LEU A 28 -4.86 6.96 5.12
CA LEU A 28 -3.55 7.59 4.92
C LEU A 28 -3.66 9.10 4.71
N ARG A 29 -4.63 9.58 3.91
CA ARG A 29 -4.91 11.02 3.74
C ARG A 29 -5.18 11.73 5.06
N SER A 30 -5.88 11.07 5.99
CA SER A 30 -6.24 11.65 7.29
C SER A 30 -5.05 11.82 8.25
N LEU A 31 -3.94 11.10 8.03
CA LEU A 31 -2.79 11.07 8.94
C LEU A 31 -1.79 12.22 8.69
N GLY A 32 -1.82 12.82 7.50
CA GLY A 32 -0.82 13.78 7.03
C GLY A 32 0.46 13.10 6.49
N ALA A 33 1.19 13.81 5.63
CA ALA A 33 2.26 13.26 4.79
C ALA A 33 3.28 12.39 5.54
N ARG A 34 3.95 12.92 6.58
CA ARG A 34 4.99 12.17 7.31
C ARG A 34 4.46 10.87 7.93
N ARG A 35 3.26 10.91 8.53
CA ARG A 35 2.66 9.73 9.17
C ARG A 35 2.15 8.72 8.14
N ALA A 36 1.64 9.20 7.01
CA ALA A 36 1.25 8.33 5.89
C ALA A 36 2.47 7.57 5.34
N TYR A 37 3.59 8.26 5.12
CA TYR A 37 4.85 7.63 4.70
C TYR A 37 5.33 6.56 5.70
N GLU A 38 5.38 6.90 7.00
CA GLU A 38 5.80 5.95 8.05
C GLU A 38 4.88 4.73 8.15
N ALA A 39 3.56 4.93 7.99
CA ALA A 39 2.58 3.84 7.99
C ALA A 39 2.81 2.88 6.83
N VAL A 40 3.00 3.41 5.60
CA VAL A 40 3.30 2.62 4.40
C VAL A 40 4.60 1.85 4.57
N ARG A 41 5.68 2.55 4.97
CA ARG A 41 6.99 1.95 5.20
C ARG A 41 6.93 0.83 6.23
N ARG A 42 6.21 1.05 7.33
CA ARG A 42 6.03 0.02 8.37
C ARG A 42 5.22 -1.16 7.87
N ALA A 43 4.13 -0.93 7.13
CA ALA A 43 3.30 -1.99 6.58
C ALA A 43 4.09 -2.91 5.65
N VAL A 44 4.93 -2.32 4.78
CA VAL A 44 5.79 -3.08 3.87
C VAL A 44 6.88 -3.82 4.65
N LEU A 45 7.61 -3.16 5.56
CA LEU A 45 8.70 -3.77 6.32
C LEU A 45 8.23 -4.86 7.31
N GLN A 46 6.99 -4.80 7.77
CA GLN A 46 6.40 -5.82 8.64
C GLN A 46 5.84 -7.02 7.88
N ASN A 47 5.90 -7.02 6.54
CA ASN A 47 5.44 -8.14 5.73
C ASN A 47 6.33 -9.38 5.97
N PRO A 48 5.77 -10.49 6.53
CA PRO A 48 6.54 -11.68 6.87
C PRO A 48 7.04 -12.46 5.65
N TRP A 49 6.54 -12.16 4.44
CA TRP A 49 6.96 -12.81 3.20
C TRP A 49 8.17 -12.16 2.53
N GLY A 50 8.79 -11.19 3.21
CA GLY A 50 9.98 -10.48 2.73
C GLY A 50 9.58 -9.13 2.16
N ALA A 51 9.99 -8.06 2.85
CA ALA A 51 9.90 -6.71 2.34
C ALA A 51 11.04 -6.48 1.35
N SER A 52 10.73 -6.27 0.07
CA SER A 52 11.72 -5.79 -0.90
C SER A 52 11.64 -4.27 -1.06
N SER A 53 12.73 -3.65 -1.53
CA SER A 53 12.72 -2.24 -1.92
C SER A 53 11.74 -1.97 -3.07
N GLU A 54 11.48 -2.97 -3.93
CA GLU A 54 10.49 -2.88 -5.01
C GLU A 54 9.06 -2.83 -4.45
N ASP A 55 8.75 -3.60 -3.40
CA ASP A 55 7.45 -3.56 -2.74
C ASP A 55 7.20 -2.21 -2.06
N LEU A 56 8.23 -1.64 -1.43
CA LEU A 56 8.15 -0.32 -0.82
C LEU A 56 7.91 0.74 -1.88
N HIS A 57 8.67 0.69 -2.98
CA HIS A 57 8.52 1.61 -4.10
C HIS A 57 7.11 1.51 -4.71
N ALA A 58 6.59 0.30 -4.93
CA ALA A 58 5.26 0.09 -5.46
C ALA A 58 4.17 0.62 -4.53
N ALA A 59 4.31 0.44 -3.21
CA ALA A 59 3.36 0.98 -2.24
C ALA A 59 3.41 2.52 -2.21
N LEU A 60 4.60 3.11 -2.24
CA LEU A 60 4.77 4.57 -2.29
C LEU A 60 4.22 5.17 -3.59
N GLN A 61 4.41 4.48 -4.72
CA GLN A 61 3.85 4.90 -6.00
C GLN A 61 2.32 5.01 -5.96
N GLN A 62 1.63 4.08 -5.30
CA GLN A 62 0.17 4.14 -5.16
C GLN A 62 -0.28 5.35 -4.32
N VAL A 63 0.44 5.63 -3.24
CA VAL A 63 0.15 6.76 -2.34
C VAL A 63 0.44 8.11 -3.03
N VAL A 64 1.48 8.18 -3.85
CA VAL A 64 1.77 9.34 -4.71
C VAL A 64 0.73 9.51 -5.80
N ALA A 65 0.35 8.43 -6.49
CA ALA A 65 -0.70 8.45 -7.51
C ALA A 65 -2.06 8.88 -6.94
N ALA A 66 -2.32 8.56 -5.67
CA ALA A 66 -3.51 8.99 -4.94
C ALA A 66 -3.43 10.45 -4.42
N GLY A 67 -2.33 11.16 -4.67
CA GLY A 67 -2.12 12.56 -4.28
C GLY A 67 -1.93 12.75 -2.77
N ILE A 68 -1.55 11.70 -2.05
CA ILE A 68 -1.34 11.74 -0.58
C ILE A 68 0.07 12.21 -0.25
N LEU A 69 1.03 11.84 -1.10
CA LEU A 69 2.43 12.21 -1.01
C LEU A 69 2.93 12.72 -2.37
N THR A 70 4.03 13.46 -2.34
CA THR A 70 4.88 13.69 -3.53
C THR A 70 6.17 12.89 -3.44
N TRP A 71 6.85 12.69 -4.58
CA TRP A 71 8.18 12.07 -4.57
C TRP A 71 9.21 12.90 -3.81
N ASP A 72 9.12 14.24 -3.87
CA ASP A 72 9.99 15.13 -3.08
C ASP A 72 9.83 14.90 -1.57
N GLU A 73 8.59 14.71 -1.09
CA GLU A 73 8.32 14.37 0.31
C GLU A 73 8.89 13.01 0.68
N VAL A 74 8.75 12.00 -0.20
CA VAL A 74 9.32 10.67 0.00
C VAL A 74 10.85 10.74 0.13
N GLU A 75 11.53 11.42 -0.78
CA GLU A 75 12.99 11.59 -0.75
C GLU A 75 13.45 12.33 0.51
N GLN A 76 12.73 13.40 0.89
CA GLN A 76 12.99 14.13 2.12
C GLN A 76 12.87 13.20 3.35
N PHE A 77 11.89 12.28 3.33
CA PHE A 77 11.62 11.40 4.46
C PHE A 77 12.55 10.19 4.54
N GLU A 78 13.12 9.72 3.43
CA GLU A 78 14.15 8.67 3.40
C GLU A 78 15.51 9.18 3.88
N GLY A 79 15.84 10.44 3.62
CA GLY A 79 17.12 11.05 3.97
C GLY A 79 17.24 11.56 5.42
N SER A 80 16.18 11.49 6.23
CA SER A 80 16.09 12.05 7.58
C SER A 80 15.98 10.99 8.67
#